data_AF-A0A540MA89-F1
#
_entry.id   AF-A0A540MA89-F1
#
_cell.length_a   1.000
_cell.length_b   1.000
_cell.length_c   1.000
_cell.angle_alpha   90.00
_cell.angle_beta   90.00
_cell.angle_gamma   90.00
#
_symmetry.space_group_name_H-M   'P 1'
#
loop_
_entity.id
_entity.type
_entity.pdbx_description
1 polymer ?
#
loop_
_entity_poly.entity_id
_entity_poly.type
_entity_poly.pdbx_seq_one_letter_code
_entity_poly.pdbx_strand_id
1 'polypeptide(L)'
;MDIQASMFWRKRIIEIALEYPDVELSHMYVDNAAMQLIRDPKQFDTIVTNNIFGDILSDEASMITGSIGMLPSASPGESGPGLYEPIHGPAPDIAGQDKANPLATVLSAAMLLKYG
;
A
#
# COMPACT_ATOMS: atom_id res chain seq x y z
N MET A 1 -14.50 10.67 2.60
CA MET A 1 -14.89 10.53 1.18
C MET A 1 -16.40 10.50 1.10
N ASP A 2 -17.00 11.22 0.15
CA ASP A 2 -18.45 11.22 -0.06
C ASP A 2 -18.92 9.84 -0.55
N ILE A 3 -20.10 9.40 -0.12
CA ILE A 3 -20.72 8.12 -0.50
C ILE A 3 -20.80 7.98 -2.02
N GLN A 4 -21.04 9.10 -2.72
CA GLN A 4 -21.10 9.11 -4.18
C GLN A 4 -19.77 8.72 -4.83
N ALA A 5 -18.65 9.21 -4.29
CA ALA A 5 -17.32 8.86 -4.79
C ALA A 5 -17.01 7.38 -4.57
N SER A 6 -17.37 6.82 -3.41
CA SER A 6 -17.22 5.39 -3.12
C SER A 6 -18.11 4.51 -4.02
N MET A 7 -19.33 4.94 -4.33
CA MET A 7 -20.21 4.22 -5.27
C MET A 7 -19.67 4.25 -6.69
N PHE A 8 -19.17 5.41 -7.15
CA PHE A 8 -18.55 5.54 -8.46
C PHE A 8 -17.29 4.67 -8.57
N TRP A 9 -16.43 4.70 -7.54
CA TRP A 9 -15.26 3.84 -7.45
C TRP A 9 -15.63 2.36 -7.57
N ARG A 10 -16.61 1.90 -6.77
CA ARG A 10 -17.08 0.52 -6.81
C ARG A 10 -17.59 0.13 -8.20
N LYS A 11 -18.40 0.98 -8.83
CA LYS A 11 -18.91 0.74 -10.18
C LYS A 11 -17.77 0.56 -11.18
N ARG A 12 -16.77 1.44 -11.17
CA ARG A 12 -15.64 1.37 -12.08
C ARG A 12 -14.77 0.13 -11.85
N ILE A 13 -14.52 -0.26 -10.60
CA ILE A 13 -13.78 -1.48 -10.29
C ILE A 13 -14.51 -2.73 -10.77
N ILE A 14 -15.84 -2.79 -10.61
CA ILE A 14 -16.65 -3.91 -11.12
C ILE A 14 -16.57 -3.98 -12.65
N GLU A 15 -16.62 -2.85 -13.35
CA GLU A 15 -16.46 -2.80 -14.81
C GLU A 15 -15.09 -3.34 -15.25
N ILE A 16 -14.01 -2.93 -14.59
CA ILE A 16 -12.64 -3.39 -14.88
C ILE A 16 -12.47 -4.87 -14.57
N ALA A 17 -13.08 -5.39 -13.49
CA ALA A 17 -12.94 -6.79 -13.10
C ALA A 17 -13.49 -7.78 -14.14
N LEU A 18 -14.40 -7.34 -15.02
CA LEU A 18 -14.86 -8.15 -16.15
C LEU A 18 -13.74 -8.47 -17.15
N GLU A 19 -12.69 -7.65 -17.20
CA GLU A 19 -11.51 -7.87 -18.04
C GLU A 19 -10.50 -8.85 -17.41
N TYR A 20 -10.67 -9.19 -16.12
CA TYR A 20 -9.78 -10.06 -15.34
C TYR A 20 -10.57 -11.18 -14.64
N PRO A 21 -11.19 -12.11 -15.40
CA PRO A 21 -12.08 -13.14 -14.83
C PRO A 21 -11.39 -14.14 -13.89
N ASP A 22 -10.06 -14.25 -13.99
CA ASP A 22 -9.25 -15.13 -13.14
C ASP A 22 -8.90 -14.51 -11.77
N VAL A 23 -9.27 -13.25 -11.54
CA VAL A 23 -9.01 -12.52 -10.28
C VAL A 23 -10.29 -12.44 -9.46
N GLU A 24 -10.24 -12.97 -8.23
CA GLU A 24 -11.35 -12.84 -7.29
C GLU A 24 -11.48 -11.39 -6.79
N LEU A 25 -12.67 -10.78 -6.97
CA LEU A 25 -12.98 -9.45 -6.48
C LEU A 25 -13.91 -9.52 -5.27
N SER A 26 -13.45 -8.97 -4.13
CA SER A 26 -14.28 -8.68 -2.97
C SER A 26 -14.27 -7.18 -2.65
N HIS A 27 -15.32 -6.70 -1.99
CA HIS A 27 -15.43 -5.31 -1.55
C HIS A 27 -15.61 -5.25 -0.04
N MET A 28 -14.86 -4.37 0.61
CA MET A 28 -14.90 -4.16 2.05
C MET A 28 -14.93 -2.66 2.37
N TYR A 29 -15.69 -2.27 3.40
CA TYR A 29 -15.59 -0.91 3.93
C TYR A 29 -14.27 -0.72 4.67
N VAL A 30 -13.74 0.50 4.67
CA VAL A 30 -12.40 0.81 5.20
C VAL A 30 -12.27 0.53 6.70
N ASP A 31 -13.34 0.76 7.47
CA ASP A 31 -13.41 0.45 8.90
C ASP A 31 -13.34 -1.06 9.17
N ASN A 32 -14.06 -1.86 8.38
CA ASN A 32 -13.95 -3.31 8.43
C ASN A 32 -12.58 -3.79 7.95
N ALA A 33 -12.00 -3.19 6.90
CA ALA A 33 -10.67 -3.54 6.42
C ALA A 33 -9.60 -3.37 7.50
N ALA A 34 -9.62 -2.26 8.24
CA ALA A 34 -8.74 -2.04 9.37
C ALA A 34 -8.89 -3.14 10.45
N MET A 35 -10.13 -3.44 10.86
CA MET A 35 -10.38 -4.53 11.82
C MET A 35 -9.89 -5.90 11.31
N GLN A 36 -10.06 -6.20 10.03
CA GLN A 36 -9.65 -7.46 9.43
C GLN A 36 -8.12 -7.57 9.27
N LEU A 37 -7.42 -6.47 8.99
CA LEU A 37 -5.96 -6.44 8.98
C LEU A 37 -5.39 -6.90 10.33
N ILE A 38 -5.99 -6.47 11.44
CA ILE A 38 -5.59 -6.92 12.76
C ILE A 38 -6.02 -8.37 13.04
N ARG A 39 -7.26 -8.71 12.72
CA ARG A 39 -7.89 -9.98 13.12
C ARG A 39 -7.37 -11.18 12.32
N ASP A 40 -7.30 -11.06 11.00
CA ASP A 40 -6.91 -12.13 10.08
C ASP A 40 -6.26 -11.54 8.81
N PRO A 41 -5.02 -11.03 8.91
CA PRO A 41 -4.35 -10.34 7.80
C PRO A 41 -4.06 -11.25 6.60
N LYS A 42 -4.02 -12.57 6.79
CA LYS A 42 -3.65 -13.53 5.74
C LYS A 42 -4.74 -13.72 4.68
N GLN A 43 -5.94 -13.21 4.92
CA GLN A 43 -7.03 -13.21 3.94
C GLN A 43 -6.77 -12.24 2.76
N PHE A 44 -5.86 -11.27 2.93
CA PHE A 44 -5.58 -10.25 1.92
C PHE A 44 -4.39 -10.66 1.05
N ASP A 45 -4.59 -10.56 -0.26
CA ASP A 45 -3.52 -10.62 -1.25
C ASP A 45 -3.18 -9.20 -1.75
N THR A 46 -4.12 -8.57 -2.47
CA THR A 46 -3.99 -7.19 -2.96
C THR A 46 -5.13 -6.31 -2.43
N ILE A 47 -4.79 -5.17 -1.83
CA ILE A 47 -5.77 -4.16 -1.40
C ILE A 47 -5.73 -2.98 -2.38
N VAL A 48 -6.82 -2.80 -3.13
CA VAL A 48 -6.99 -1.65 -4.03
C VAL A 48 -7.83 -0.58 -3.33
N THR A 49 -7.30 0.63 -3.26
CA THR A 49 -7.89 1.70 -2.45
C THR A 49 -7.59 3.08 -3.03
N ASN A 50 -8.28 4.10 -2.52
CA ASN A 50 -7.97 5.49 -2.85
C ASN A 50 -6.76 5.98 -2.04
N ASN A 51 -6.31 7.20 -2.32
CA ASN A 51 -5.13 7.79 -1.67
C ASN A 51 -5.24 7.78 -0.13
N ILE A 52 -6.27 8.41 0.45
CA ILE A 52 -6.38 8.57 1.93
C ILE A 52 -6.54 7.23 2.65
N PHE A 53 -7.34 6.31 2.10
CA PHE A 53 -7.52 5.01 2.72
C PHE A 53 -6.31 4.10 2.51
N GLY A 54 -5.58 4.28 1.41
CA GLY A 54 -4.28 3.64 1.18
C GLY A 54 -3.27 4.02 2.24
N ASP A 55 -3.09 5.31 2.46
CA ASP A 55 -2.19 5.87 3.48
C ASP A 55 -2.43 5.25 4.87
N ILE A 56 -3.69 5.24 5.32
CA ILE A 56 -4.08 4.69 6.62
C ILE A 56 -3.83 3.17 6.70
N LEU A 57 -4.30 2.40 5.70
CA LEU A 57 -4.22 0.95 5.74
C LEU A 57 -2.78 0.45 5.52
N SER A 58 -1.96 1.16 4.75
CA SER A 58 -0.55 0.81 4.55
C SER A 58 0.26 0.99 5.83
N ASP A 59 0.00 2.05 6.59
CA ASP A 59 0.63 2.27 7.89
C ASP A 59 0.22 1.19 8.90
N GLU A 60 -1.07 0.85 8.95
CA GLU A 60 -1.57 -0.23 9.81
C GLU A 60 -0.93 -1.59 9.46
N ALA A 61 -0.88 -1.94 8.17
CA ALA A 61 -0.22 -3.15 7.68
C ALA A 61 1.28 -3.16 8.05
N SER A 62 1.97 -2.02 7.95
CA SER A 62 3.38 -1.90 8.32
C SER A 62 3.63 -2.28 9.78
N MET A 63 2.74 -1.88 10.68
CA MET A 63 2.88 -2.15 12.10
C MET A 63 2.63 -3.63 12.42
N ILE A 64 1.69 -4.27 11.72
CA ILE A 64 1.41 -5.71 11.86
C ILE A 64 2.62 -6.55 11.44
N THR A 65 3.38 -6.13 10.43
CA THR A 65 4.61 -6.84 10.01
C THR A 65 5.79 -6.70 10.98
N GLY A 66 5.65 -5.87 12.02
CA GLY A 66 6.62 -5.73 13.11
C GLY A 66 7.69 -4.66 12.91
N SER A 67 7.79 -4.04 11.73
CA SER A 67 8.64 -2.85 11.53
C SER A 67 8.29 -2.07 10.26
N ILE A 68 7.90 -0.80 10.43
CA ILE A 68 7.72 0.16 9.34
C ILE A 68 8.99 0.35 8.49
N GLY A 69 10.18 0.12 9.09
CA GLY A 69 11.49 0.26 8.44
C GLY A 69 11.80 -0.81 7.38
N MET A 70 10.88 -1.75 7.14
CA MET A 70 11.06 -2.83 6.17
C MET A 70 10.26 -2.64 4.89
N LEU A 71 9.35 -1.67 4.83
CA LEU A 71 8.40 -1.57 3.72
C LEU A 71 8.87 -0.58 2.65
N PRO A 72 9.10 -1.05 1.41
CA PRO A 72 9.36 -0.18 0.26
C PRO A 72 8.05 0.37 -0.34
N SER A 73 8.17 1.45 -1.13
CA SER A 73 7.09 2.02 -1.94
C SER A 73 7.53 2.22 -3.38
N ALA A 74 6.56 2.14 -4.30
CA ALA A 74 6.70 2.51 -5.69
C ALA A 74 5.50 3.32 -6.15
N SER A 75 5.78 4.50 -6.71
CA SER A 75 4.84 5.37 -7.41
C SER A 75 5.26 5.46 -8.88
N PRO A 76 4.89 4.48 -9.72
CA PRO A 76 5.27 4.46 -11.13
C PRO A 76 4.57 5.60 -11.90
N GLY A 77 5.32 6.31 -12.74
CA GLY A 77 4.77 7.26 -13.70
C GLY A 77 4.24 6.54 -14.94
N GLU A 78 3.15 7.01 -15.54
CA GLU A 78 2.51 6.38 -16.71
C GLU A 78 3.47 6.16 -17.90
N SER A 79 4.39 7.09 -18.12
CA SER A 79 5.44 7.01 -19.15
C SER A 79 6.86 7.24 -18.59
N GLY A 80 6.99 7.17 -17.27
CA GLY A 80 8.22 7.43 -16.53
C GLY A 80 8.57 8.93 -16.33
N PRO A 81 9.50 9.24 -15.42
CA PRO A 81 10.07 8.35 -14.41
C PRO A 81 9.08 8.06 -13.26
N GLY A 82 9.30 6.95 -12.54
CA GLY A 82 8.62 6.63 -11.29
C GLY A 82 9.41 7.07 -10.06
N LEU A 83 8.74 7.20 -8.91
CA LEU A 83 9.37 7.46 -7.60
C LEU A 83 9.38 6.17 -6.77
N TYR A 84 10.53 5.85 -6.17
CA TYR A 84 10.73 4.65 -5.37
C TYR A 84 11.42 5.04 -4.06
N GLU A 85 10.76 4.80 -2.93
CA GLU A 85 11.21 5.28 -1.62
C GLU A 85 10.73 4.39 -0.46
N PRO A 86 11.44 4.39 0.68
CA PRO A 86 10.91 3.82 1.92
C PRO A 86 9.59 4.49 2.32
N ILE A 87 8.62 3.75 2.86
CA ILE A 87 7.38 4.37 3.36
C ILE A 87 7.59 5.21 4.63
N HIS A 88 8.64 4.90 5.40
CA HIS A 88 8.85 5.51 6.70
C HIS A 88 9.40 6.94 6.55
N GLY A 89 9.00 7.80 7.48
CA GLY A 89 9.53 9.16 7.56
C GLY A 89 11.01 9.24 7.95
N PRO A 90 11.56 10.45 8.11
CA PRO A 90 12.99 10.70 8.26
C PRO A 90 13.62 10.20 9.58
N ALA A 91 12.82 9.64 10.51
CA ALA A 91 13.26 9.11 11.81
C ALA A 91 14.28 10.04 12.54
N PRO A 92 13.89 11.29 12.85
CA PRO A 92 14.82 12.32 13.34
C PRO A 92 15.44 12.00 14.70
N ASP A 93 14.78 11.17 15.50
CA ASP A 93 15.22 10.69 16.82
C ASP A 93 16.46 9.78 16.76
N ILE A 94 16.70 9.12 15.63
CA ILE A 94 17.85 8.23 15.39
C ILE A 94 18.79 8.69 14.28
N ALA A 95 18.52 9.84 13.67
CA ALA A 95 19.35 10.39 12.59
C ALA A 95 20.81 10.57 13.04
N GLY A 96 21.74 10.10 12.21
CA GLY A 96 23.18 10.16 12.49
C GLY A 96 23.70 9.19 13.56
N GLN A 97 22.86 8.29 14.07
CA GLN A 97 23.25 7.34 15.14
C GLN A 97 23.59 5.92 14.64
N ASP A 98 23.58 5.68 13.33
CA ASP A 98 23.81 4.35 12.71
C ASP A 98 22.85 3.25 13.25
N LYS A 99 21.59 3.62 13.46
CA LYS A 99 20.52 2.74 13.98
C LYS A 99 19.37 2.49 13.01
N ALA A 100 19.31 3.23 11.91
CA ALA A 100 18.22 3.12 10.95
C ALA A 100 18.27 1.76 10.23
N ASN A 101 17.11 1.16 9.99
CA ASN A 101 17.01 -0.08 9.21
C ASN A 101 17.09 0.26 7.70
N PRO A 102 18.13 -0.18 6.97
CA PRO A 102 18.28 0.18 5.56
C PRO A 102 17.45 -0.68 4.60
N LEU A 103 16.74 -1.70 5.11
CA LEU A 103 16.05 -2.69 4.26
C LEU A 103 15.01 -2.06 3.35
N ALA A 104 14.19 -1.13 3.83
CA ALA A 104 13.20 -0.46 3.00
C ALA A 104 13.84 0.26 1.79
N THR A 105 14.99 0.91 1.98
CA THR A 105 15.72 1.57 0.88
C THR A 105 16.25 0.57 -0.14
N VAL A 106 16.83 -0.54 0.33
CA VAL A 106 17.34 -1.61 -0.56
C VAL A 106 16.20 -2.22 -1.37
N LEU A 107 15.06 -2.50 -0.72
CA LEU A 107 13.88 -3.05 -1.38
C LEU A 107 13.25 -2.04 -2.35
N SER A 108 13.30 -0.74 -2.06
CA SER A 108 12.85 0.31 -2.98
C SER A 108 13.72 0.36 -4.24
N ALA A 109 15.05 0.20 -4.10
CA ALA A 109 15.94 0.05 -5.25
C ALA A 109 15.64 -1.23 -6.05
N ALA A 110 15.28 -2.33 -5.38
CA ALA A 110 14.84 -3.55 -6.07
C ALA A 110 13.54 -3.33 -6.86
N MET A 111 12.58 -2.56 -6.32
CA MET A 111 11.37 -2.16 -7.04
C MET A 111 11.70 -1.28 -8.26
N LEU A 112 12.63 -0.33 -8.12
CA LEU A 112 13.11 0.48 -9.25
C LEU A 112 13.66 -0.39 -10.38
N LEU A 113 14.47 -1.42 -10.07
CA LEU A 113 15.01 -2.32 -11.08
C LEU A 113 13.93 -3.20 -11.74
N LYS A 114 12.84 -3.48 -11.04
CA LYS A 114 11.75 -4.34 -11.52
C LYS A 114 10.70 -3.58 -12.34
N TYR A 115 10.41 -2.34 -11.97
CA TYR A 115 9.28 -1.56 -12.50
C TYR A 115 9.68 -0.22 -13.14
N GLY A 116 10.92 0.23 -12.97
CA GLY A 116 11.43 1.50 -13.49
C GLY A 116 11.97 1.45 -14.91
#